data_AF-A0A3B4GY77-F1
#
_entry.id   AF-A0A3B4GY77-F1
#
_cell.length_a   1.000
_cell.length_b   1.000
_cell.length_c   1.000
_cell.angle_alpha   90.00
_cell.angle_beta   90.00
_cell.angle_gamma   90.00
#
_symmetry.space_group_name_H-M   'P 1'
#
loop_
_entity.id
_entity.type
_entity.pdbx_description
1 polymer ?
#
loop_
_entity_poly.entity_id
_entity_poly.type
_entity_poly.pdbx_seq_one_letter_code
_entity_poly.pdbx_strand_id
1 'polypeptide(L)'
;MDEISQQTQVKLEQQLSTNTRRSFGFSSLRVKKRINSEDGGFTRRRGLRSFSSTRESSRKESVPDDDGDSQLSGGEKHMMKTGEQPKGNIITDVSEKHDAIPSGEDDGRQGPFKRFSAMWSSFRKGKRDRVKEPELTEPPGLEAAENTTRQHRYASGQYFFEYLVVVSLKKAKDSNTYEPQITYQFPKRDGMARSQKEEEEKTLKAITLFCFPEGINWAPLTEYHSETFSFVLTEIDGSRRNGYCRRLLPGGRGARPPEAYCIISTLACFGLFSKIFDEVEKRRQISMAMIYPFMQKLREAQFPAPGNTVEIKSFIPESGTEIISLTRPLDSWLEHVNFATLFSCLTDQQVLLVFAAAVLERRIIFIADELGTLSQVIHAVAALLYPFTWQHTFISIVPEILIDVVMAPTPYLLGVQKRLLDQVTDQTDLLVVDLSEDKKDPFIVSIGDEGTILPPKLQAEILVALSTRQNASAGEVLNRVVSEAFLQFFVKTVGHYASYVKYARAGEGGVFDKRSFYKAIEPKVTRHFVKKFIQTQMFDLFIQEVEQQQPGPQQGIFHKKILEYQEKKKKEKTKKH
;
A
#
# COMPACT_ATOMS: atom_id res chain seq x y z
N MET A 1 27.27 41.54 32.88
CA MET A 1 26.79 42.50 31.86
C MET A 1 26.01 41.73 30.79
N ASP A 2 24.80 41.26 31.08
CA ASP A 2 24.28 40.04 30.41
C ASP A 2 22.89 40.17 29.77
N GLU A 3 22.47 41.38 29.38
CA GLU A 3 21.25 41.59 28.56
C GLU A 3 21.52 41.79 27.06
N ILE A 4 22.77 42.09 26.67
CA ILE A 4 23.14 42.39 25.27
C ILE A 4 23.28 41.11 24.42
N SER A 5 23.57 39.96 25.04
CA SER A 5 23.81 38.70 24.32
C SER A 5 22.52 38.10 23.70
N GLN A 6 21.36 38.28 24.36
CA GLN A 6 20.11 37.64 23.92
C GLN A 6 19.43 38.34 22.73
N GLN A 7 19.56 39.66 22.58
CA GLN A 7 18.94 40.39 21.46
C GLN A 7 19.66 40.19 20.11
N THR A 8 20.92 39.74 20.13
CA THR A 8 21.71 39.54 18.90
C THR A 8 21.32 38.23 18.19
N GLN A 9 20.90 37.21 18.93
CA GLN A 9 20.58 35.89 18.37
C GLN A 9 19.21 35.86 17.66
N VAL A 10 18.21 36.55 18.21
CA VAL A 10 16.85 36.66 17.63
C VAL A 10 16.83 37.37 16.26
N LYS A 11 17.88 38.13 15.94
CA LYS A 11 17.94 38.95 14.71
C LYS A 11 18.59 38.27 13.51
N LEU A 12 19.13 37.06 13.67
CA LEU A 12 19.78 36.32 12.58
C LEU A 12 18.86 35.32 11.87
N GLU A 13 17.78 34.88 12.52
CA GLU A 13 16.83 33.89 11.96
C GLU A 13 15.77 34.52 11.02
N GLN A 14 15.67 35.85 10.95
CA GLN A 14 14.65 36.54 10.14
C GLN A 14 15.09 36.95 8.72
N GLN A 15 16.27 36.54 8.24
CA GLN A 15 16.70 36.83 6.87
C GLN A 15 17.39 35.64 6.17
N LEU A 16 16.59 34.75 5.56
CA LEU A 16 16.96 34.14 4.28
C LEU A 16 15.77 33.46 3.54
N SER A 17 15.56 33.89 2.30
CA SER A 17 14.87 33.18 1.21
C SER A 17 13.38 32.80 1.37
N THR A 18 12.50 33.78 1.10
CA THR A 18 11.14 33.51 0.61
C THR A 18 11.18 32.74 -0.72
N ASN A 19 10.83 31.45 -0.73
CA ASN A 19 10.95 30.63 -1.94
C ASN A 19 9.60 30.52 -2.70
N THR A 20 9.61 30.84 -3.99
CA THR A 20 8.38 31.10 -4.77
C THR A 20 7.63 29.81 -5.11
N ARG A 21 6.38 29.67 -4.62
CA ARG A 21 5.46 28.57 -4.99
C ARG A 21 5.35 28.43 -6.52
N ARG A 22 5.77 27.28 -7.06
CA ARG A 22 5.51 26.88 -8.45
C ARG A 22 4.49 25.74 -8.48
N SER A 23 3.32 26.00 -9.03
CA SER A 23 2.27 24.99 -9.22
C SER A 23 2.60 24.09 -10.41
N PHE A 24 2.71 22.78 -10.17
CA PHE A 24 2.89 21.79 -11.22
C PHE A 24 1.54 21.17 -11.62
N GLY A 25 0.96 21.69 -12.70
CA GLY A 25 -0.23 21.12 -13.32
C GLY A 25 0.11 19.97 -14.28
N PHE A 26 -0.40 18.77 -14.03
CA PHE A 26 -0.20 17.62 -14.92
C PHE A 26 -1.00 17.77 -16.23
N SER A 27 -0.29 17.93 -17.34
CA SER A 27 -0.88 18.09 -18.68
C SER A 27 -1.24 16.73 -19.29
N SER A 28 -2.53 16.47 -19.51
CA SER A 28 -2.99 15.26 -20.17
C SER A 28 -2.71 15.30 -21.68
N LEU A 29 -2.06 14.25 -22.20
CA LEU A 29 -1.63 14.17 -23.60
C LEU A 29 -2.82 13.94 -24.57
N ARG A 30 -3.45 15.04 -25.01
CA ARG A 30 -4.49 15.06 -26.04
C ARG A 30 -3.93 14.62 -27.40
N VAL A 31 -4.19 13.37 -27.80
CA VAL A 31 -3.85 12.85 -29.13
C VAL A 31 -4.76 13.46 -30.20
N LYS A 32 -4.18 14.09 -31.24
CA LYS A 32 -4.94 14.58 -32.41
C LYS A 32 -5.47 13.41 -33.24
N LYS A 33 -6.79 13.31 -33.38
CA LYS A 33 -7.45 12.43 -34.36
C LYS A 33 -7.33 13.07 -35.76
N ARG A 34 -6.70 12.39 -36.72
CA ARG A 34 -6.89 12.72 -38.15
C ARG A 34 -8.27 12.21 -38.59
N ILE A 35 -8.93 12.98 -39.43
CA ILE A 35 -10.18 12.60 -40.10
C ILE A 35 -9.81 11.96 -41.44
N ASN A 36 -10.47 10.86 -41.78
CA ASN A 36 -10.89 10.52 -43.14
C ASN A 36 -12.14 9.62 -43.04
N SER A 37 -12.89 9.50 -44.14
CA SER A 37 -14.26 8.97 -44.23
C SER A 37 -14.34 7.49 -44.63
N GLU A 38 -15.59 7.00 -44.69
CA GLU A 38 -16.09 5.77 -45.33
C GLU A 38 -15.77 4.41 -44.66
N ASP A 39 -16.58 3.37 -44.89
CA ASP A 39 -18.02 3.23 -44.52
C ASP A 39 -18.34 1.73 -44.28
N GLY A 40 -19.44 1.44 -43.57
CA GLY A 40 -20.11 0.13 -43.58
C GLY A 40 -19.69 -0.89 -42.51
N GLY A 41 -20.67 -1.70 -42.08
CA GLY A 41 -20.46 -2.98 -41.35
C GLY A 41 -20.75 -2.97 -39.84
N PHE A 42 -21.84 -3.64 -39.42
CA PHE A 42 -22.16 -3.87 -38.00
C PHE A 42 -21.42 -5.09 -37.42
N THR A 43 -20.95 -4.99 -36.17
CA THR A 43 -21.17 -6.01 -35.11
C THR A 43 -20.72 -5.51 -33.72
N ARG A 44 -21.09 -6.23 -32.65
CA ARG A 44 -20.93 -5.79 -31.24
C ARG A 44 -19.50 -5.92 -30.70
N ARG A 45 -18.97 -4.85 -30.10
CA ARG A 45 -18.07 -4.89 -28.93
C ARG A 45 -18.34 -3.68 -28.04
N ARG A 46 -18.63 -3.89 -26.75
CA ARG A 46 -18.62 -2.82 -25.73
C ARG A 46 -17.21 -2.76 -25.13
N GLY A 47 -16.52 -1.65 -25.34
CA GLY A 47 -15.22 -1.38 -24.72
C GLY A 47 -15.35 -0.83 -23.29
N LEU A 48 -14.19 -0.71 -22.63
CA LEU A 48 -14.05 -0.14 -21.28
C LEU A 48 -14.67 1.26 -21.20
N ARG A 49 -15.30 1.58 -20.07
CA ARG A 49 -15.68 2.95 -19.73
C ARG A 49 -14.58 3.61 -18.91
N SER A 50 -13.92 4.60 -19.51
CA SER A 50 -13.03 5.51 -18.78
C SER A 50 -13.83 6.42 -17.84
N PHE A 51 -13.13 6.96 -16.84
CA PHE A 51 -13.63 7.86 -15.81
C PHE A 51 -14.52 9.00 -16.36
N SER A 52 -15.64 9.23 -15.69
CA SER A 52 -16.49 10.42 -15.88
C SER A 52 -16.67 11.15 -14.55
N SER A 53 -15.95 12.26 -14.36
CA SER A 53 -16.20 13.17 -13.24
C SER A 53 -17.49 13.96 -13.51
N THR A 54 -18.56 13.65 -12.77
CA THR A 54 -19.79 14.45 -12.75
C THR A 54 -19.64 15.56 -11.72
N ARG A 55 -19.09 16.69 -12.14
CA ARG A 55 -19.22 17.96 -11.41
C ARG A 55 -20.65 18.45 -11.60
N GLU A 56 -21.44 18.40 -10.54
CA GLU A 56 -22.85 18.78 -10.57
C GLU A 56 -22.99 20.29 -10.85
N SER A 57 -23.82 20.66 -11.83
CA SER A 57 -24.03 22.05 -12.24
C SER A 57 -25.42 22.51 -11.84
N SER A 58 -25.47 23.48 -10.94
CA SER A 58 -26.71 24.02 -10.40
C SER A 58 -27.66 24.50 -11.51
N ARG A 59 -28.90 24.01 -11.50
CA ARG A 59 -30.00 24.60 -12.25
C ARG A 59 -31.01 25.20 -11.28
N LYS A 60 -31.58 26.33 -11.71
CA LYS A 60 -32.65 27.04 -11.02
C LYS A 60 -33.88 26.16 -10.93
N GLU A 61 -34.57 26.18 -9.79
CA GLU A 61 -36.01 25.94 -9.73
C GLU A 61 -36.73 27.26 -9.44
N SER A 62 -38.00 27.32 -9.80
CA SER A 62 -38.83 28.52 -9.83
C SER A 62 -39.76 28.60 -8.62
N VAL A 63 -39.85 29.79 -8.03
CA VAL A 63 -40.87 30.13 -7.01
C VAL A 63 -42.21 30.43 -7.70
N PRO A 64 -43.33 29.91 -7.17
CA PRO A 64 -44.64 30.55 -7.20
C PRO A 64 -44.92 31.27 -5.87
N ASP A 65 -45.58 32.42 -5.93
CA ASP A 65 -45.92 33.28 -4.78
C ASP A 65 -47.16 32.79 -4.01
N ASP A 66 -47.27 33.14 -2.72
CA ASP A 66 -48.53 33.51 -2.05
C ASP A 66 -48.26 34.39 -0.79
N ASP A 67 -49.28 35.07 -0.28
CA ASP A 67 -49.22 36.21 0.66
C ASP A 67 -48.88 35.89 2.14
N GLY A 68 -48.50 36.91 2.94
CA GLY A 68 -48.11 36.71 4.37
C GLY A 68 -47.95 37.91 5.34
N ASP A 69 -48.09 39.17 4.90
CA ASP A 69 -48.30 40.41 5.69
C ASP A 69 -47.31 40.89 6.82
N SER A 70 -47.19 42.23 6.90
CA SER A 70 -46.98 43.08 8.10
C SER A 70 -45.57 43.46 8.66
N GLN A 71 -45.29 44.78 8.53
CA GLN A 71 -44.69 45.74 9.50
C GLN A 71 -43.17 45.96 9.70
N LEU A 72 -42.76 47.22 9.38
CA LEU A 72 -41.86 48.15 10.11
C LEU A 72 -40.34 47.80 10.25
N SER A 73 -39.35 48.69 10.01
CA SER A 73 -39.32 50.17 9.88
C SER A 73 -37.97 50.69 9.32
N GLY A 74 -37.92 51.95 8.83
CA GLY A 74 -36.70 52.68 8.37
C GLY A 74 -36.18 52.28 6.97
N GLY A 75 -35.71 53.14 6.05
CA GLY A 75 -35.33 54.58 6.09
C GLY A 75 -33.79 54.72 6.16
N GLU A 76 -33.04 55.32 5.22
CA GLU A 76 -33.32 56.06 3.97
C GLU A 76 -32.23 55.69 2.90
N LYS A 77 -32.48 55.65 1.57
CA LYS A 77 -32.38 56.73 0.54
C LYS A 77 -31.10 57.61 0.65
N HIS A 78 -30.38 57.99 -0.43
CA HIS A 78 -30.60 57.89 -1.89
C HIS A 78 -29.27 58.12 -2.69
N MET A 79 -29.08 57.44 -3.86
CA MET A 79 -28.56 57.95 -5.18
C MET A 79 -27.21 58.75 -5.32
N MET A 80 -26.49 58.83 -6.47
CA MET A 80 -26.53 58.20 -7.82
C MET A 80 -25.21 58.47 -8.63
N LYS A 81 -24.72 57.51 -9.46
CA LYS A 81 -23.87 57.68 -10.70
C LYS A 81 -22.52 58.46 -10.56
N THR A 82 -21.56 58.50 -11.51
CA THR A 82 -21.38 57.97 -12.90
C THR A 82 -19.92 57.43 -13.05
N GLY A 83 -19.50 56.66 -14.07
CA GLY A 83 -18.90 57.13 -15.34
C GLY A 83 -17.42 57.58 -15.21
N GLU A 84 -16.42 57.23 -16.03
CA GLU A 84 -16.33 56.47 -17.31
C GLU A 84 -14.93 55.81 -17.50
N GLN A 85 -14.62 55.27 -18.70
CA GLN A 85 -13.33 54.66 -19.10
C GLN A 85 -12.87 55.24 -20.47
N PRO A 86 -11.56 55.44 -20.71
CA PRO A 86 -10.84 54.68 -21.76
C PRO A 86 -9.41 54.27 -21.32
N LYS A 87 -8.64 53.33 -21.90
CA LYS A 87 -8.52 52.61 -23.20
C LYS A 87 -7.53 53.17 -24.26
N GLY A 88 -6.39 52.48 -24.40
CA GLY A 88 -5.58 52.35 -25.63
C GLY A 88 -4.34 53.24 -25.78
N ASN A 89 -3.40 52.99 -26.72
CA ASN A 89 -2.97 51.72 -27.37
C ASN A 89 -1.66 51.92 -28.21
N ILE A 90 -1.04 50.82 -28.67
CA ILE A 90 -0.17 50.69 -29.90
C ILE A 90 1.31 51.20 -29.82
N ILE A 91 2.33 50.31 -29.78
CA ILE A 91 3.22 49.71 -30.84
C ILE A 91 4.28 50.64 -31.48
N THR A 92 5.58 50.24 -31.42
CA THR A 92 6.65 50.19 -32.47
C THR A 92 8.06 50.40 -31.86
N ASP A 93 9.17 50.10 -32.54
CA ASP A 93 9.73 48.80 -32.99
C ASP A 93 11.23 48.99 -33.36
N VAL A 94 12.01 47.90 -33.56
CA VAL A 94 13.33 47.87 -34.28
C VAL A 94 14.51 48.63 -33.62
N SER A 95 15.80 48.25 -33.71
CA SER A 95 16.53 46.98 -33.92
C SER A 95 18.06 47.26 -33.75
N GLU A 96 18.91 46.22 -33.95
CA GLU A 96 20.35 46.27 -34.31
C GLU A 96 21.41 46.62 -33.22
N LYS A 97 22.67 46.14 -33.28
CA LYS A 97 23.25 44.82 -33.68
C LYS A 97 24.78 44.77 -33.41
N HIS A 98 25.33 43.58 -33.15
CA HIS A 98 26.78 43.21 -33.26
C HIS A 98 27.78 43.96 -32.34
N ASP A 99 29.01 43.51 -32.02
CA ASP A 99 29.72 42.19 -31.97
C ASP A 99 30.96 42.38 -31.03
N ALA A 100 31.86 41.45 -30.70
CA ALA A 100 32.22 40.09 -31.16
C ALA A 100 32.71 39.21 -29.98
N ILE A 101 33.58 38.21 -30.22
CA ILE A 101 34.38 37.49 -29.20
C ILE A 101 35.82 37.31 -29.70
N PRO A 102 36.84 37.60 -28.87
CA PRO A 102 37.89 36.60 -28.57
C PRO A 102 38.47 36.71 -27.12
N SER A 103 39.25 35.77 -26.54
CA SER A 103 39.33 34.30 -26.64
C SER A 103 40.43 33.79 -25.67
N GLY A 104 40.21 32.74 -24.86
CA GLY A 104 41.29 32.10 -24.10
C GLY A 104 40.89 31.23 -22.89
N GLU A 105 41.51 30.04 -22.82
CA GLU A 105 41.79 29.08 -21.72
C GLU A 105 41.36 29.46 -20.28
N ASP A 106 40.64 28.65 -19.49
CA ASP A 106 40.74 27.21 -19.09
C ASP A 106 41.52 26.96 -17.77
N ASP A 107 40.76 26.73 -16.68
CA ASP A 107 40.95 25.59 -15.77
C ASP A 107 39.60 25.33 -15.03
N GLY A 108 39.36 24.10 -14.58
CA GLY A 108 38.04 23.60 -14.21
C GLY A 108 37.81 23.32 -12.72
N ARG A 109 36.54 23.38 -12.31
CA ARG A 109 35.95 22.63 -11.17
C ARG A 109 34.41 22.78 -11.15
N GLN A 110 33.67 21.75 -11.53
CA GLN A 110 32.22 21.66 -11.29
C GLN A 110 31.87 20.28 -10.71
N GLY A 111 31.30 20.26 -9.49
CA GLY A 111 30.89 19.05 -8.80
C GLY A 111 29.53 18.51 -9.28
N PRO A 112 29.37 17.19 -9.55
CA PRO A 112 28.19 16.66 -10.24
C PRO A 112 27.05 16.22 -9.31
N PHE A 113 26.42 17.15 -8.58
CA PHE A 113 25.17 16.88 -7.83
C PHE A 113 23.96 17.66 -8.37
N LYS A 114 23.44 17.23 -9.53
CA LYS A 114 22.14 17.69 -10.11
C LYS A 114 21.68 16.82 -11.29
N ARG A 115 21.14 15.61 -11.07
CA ARG A 115 20.56 14.80 -12.17
C ARG A 115 19.57 13.66 -11.83
N PHE A 116 18.55 13.92 -11.01
CA PHE A 116 17.37 13.02 -10.86
C PHE A 116 16.04 13.73 -11.12
N SER A 117 15.85 14.26 -12.33
CA SER A 117 14.59 14.88 -12.78
C SER A 117 14.31 14.74 -14.29
N ALA A 118 15.13 13.96 -15.02
CA ALA A 118 15.10 13.95 -16.49
C ALA A 118 15.39 12.55 -17.08
N MET A 119 14.51 11.56 -16.81
CA MET A 119 14.59 10.24 -17.47
C MET A 119 13.24 9.52 -17.66
N TRP A 120 12.14 10.26 -17.88
CA TRP A 120 10.83 9.68 -18.25
C TRP A 120 10.24 10.34 -19.52
N SER A 121 11.06 10.47 -20.56
CA SER A 121 10.64 11.14 -21.82
C SER A 121 11.37 10.64 -23.08
N SER A 122 11.45 9.32 -23.30
CA SER A 122 11.84 8.75 -24.60
C SER A 122 11.41 7.29 -24.78
N PHE A 123 10.29 7.06 -25.49
CA PHE A 123 10.18 5.99 -26.50
C PHE A 123 8.94 6.23 -27.40
N ARG A 124 9.15 6.91 -28.54
CA ARG A 124 8.21 6.98 -29.66
C ARG A 124 8.94 6.84 -31.00
N LYS A 125 9.14 5.61 -31.44
CA LYS A 125 9.38 5.28 -32.86
C LYS A 125 9.03 3.82 -33.10
N GLY A 126 8.06 3.57 -33.98
CA GLY A 126 7.74 2.23 -34.46
C GLY A 126 8.28 2.01 -35.88
N LYS A 127 8.36 0.75 -36.30
CA LYS A 127 8.53 0.36 -37.70
C LYS A 127 7.83 -0.99 -37.93
N ARG A 128 7.28 -1.19 -39.13
CA ARG A 128 6.82 -2.48 -39.69
C ARG A 128 7.97 -3.04 -40.57
N ASP A 129 8.04 -4.33 -40.94
CA ASP A 129 7.10 -5.04 -41.83
C ASP A 129 7.42 -6.55 -41.96
N ARG A 130 6.36 -7.32 -42.32
CA ARG A 130 6.28 -8.51 -43.23
C ARG A 130 7.30 -9.67 -43.10
N VAL A 131 6.92 -10.92 -42.76
CA VAL A 131 5.97 -11.91 -43.37
C VAL A 131 6.61 -12.85 -44.41
N LYS A 132 6.77 -14.14 -44.07
CA LYS A 132 6.17 -15.31 -44.78
C LYS A 132 6.34 -16.65 -44.02
N GLU A 133 5.55 -17.64 -44.44
CA GLU A 133 5.37 -19.00 -43.89
C GLU A 133 5.56 -20.03 -45.05
N PRO A 134 5.68 -21.36 -44.82
CA PRO A 134 4.47 -22.19 -44.66
C PRO A 134 4.60 -23.43 -43.71
N GLU A 135 3.52 -24.19 -43.59
CA GLU A 135 3.26 -25.31 -42.67
C GLU A 135 3.65 -26.71 -43.22
N LEU A 136 3.57 -27.73 -42.35
CA LEU A 136 3.22 -29.12 -42.70
C LEU A 136 2.31 -29.73 -41.61
N THR A 137 1.27 -30.46 -42.03
CA THR A 137 0.29 -31.19 -41.19
C THR A 137 0.53 -32.72 -41.25
N GLU A 138 0.22 -33.52 -40.23
CA GLU A 138 -1.04 -34.30 -40.04
C GLU A 138 -0.79 -35.36 -38.91
N PRO A 139 -1.78 -36.15 -38.42
CA PRO A 139 -3.18 -35.88 -38.06
C PRO A 139 -3.45 -36.35 -36.58
N PRO A 140 -4.68 -36.61 -36.07
CA PRO A 140 -4.96 -36.49 -34.62
C PRO A 140 -5.11 -37.81 -33.81
N GLY A 141 -4.99 -37.68 -32.48
CA GLY A 141 -5.40 -38.67 -31.49
C GLY A 141 -6.07 -38.01 -30.26
N LEU A 142 -7.05 -38.69 -29.68
CA LEU A 142 -7.73 -38.35 -28.41
C LEU A 142 -6.98 -39.06 -27.25
N GLU A 143 -7.08 -38.73 -25.95
CA GLU A 143 -8.11 -38.04 -25.17
C GLU A 143 -7.53 -37.20 -24.01
N ALA A 144 -8.39 -36.35 -23.43
CA ALA A 144 -8.52 -35.99 -22.01
C ALA A 144 -7.35 -35.39 -21.16
N ALA A 145 -7.73 -34.35 -20.39
CA ALA A 145 -7.31 -34.09 -19.02
C ALA A 145 -5.87 -33.62 -18.70
N GLU A 146 -5.41 -32.52 -19.32
CA GLU A 146 -4.55 -31.57 -18.60
C GLU A 146 -4.79 -30.12 -19.06
N ASN A 147 -5.41 -29.30 -18.19
CA ASN A 147 -5.69 -27.88 -18.48
C ASN A 147 -5.37 -26.98 -17.28
N THR A 148 -4.28 -27.33 -16.59
CA THR A 148 -3.62 -26.51 -15.58
C THR A 148 -2.63 -25.56 -16.29
N THR A 149 -2.26 -24.44 -15.65
CA THR A 149 -1.20 -23.51 -16.13
C THR A 149 -1.38 -22.88 -17.53
N ARG A 150 -2.15 -21.79 -17.59
CA ARG A 150 -1.89 -20.66 -18.51
C ARG A 150 -1.55 -19.36 -17.76
N GLN A 151 -0.72 -19.46 -16.73
CA GLN A 151 0.10 -18.33 -16.27
C GLN A 151 1.40 -18.31 -17.08
N HIS A 152 1.80 -17.13 -17.58
CA HIS A 152 3.06 -16.98 -18.31
C HIS A 152 4.25 -17.15 -17.36
N ARG A 153 5.25 -17.91 -17.81
CA ARG A 153 6.42 -18.30 -16.99
C ARG A 153 7.32 -17.10 -16.70
N TYR A 154 7.36 -16.67 -15.44
CA TYR A 154 8.55 -16.05 -14.83
C TYR A 154 9.08 -16.99 -13.75
N ALA A 155 10.39 -17.24 -13.75
CA ALA A 155 11.04 -18.28 -12.94
C ALA A 155 11.39 -17.82 -11.51
N SER A 156 10.46 -17.15 -10.83
CA SER A 156 10.65 -16.53 -9.50
C SER A 156 9.94 -17.27 -8.35
N GLY A 157 9.14 -18.31 -8.63
CA GLY A 157 8.27 -18.98 -7.65
C GLY A 157 8.82 -20.25 -6.97
N GLN A 158 10.12 -20.56 -7.07
CA GLN A 158 10.69 -21.82 -6.54
C GLN A 158 11.54 -21.69 -5.26
N TYR A 159 11.95 -20.49 -4.88
CA TYR A 159 12.89 -20.29 -3.77
C TYR A 159 12.19 -19.79 -2.49
N PHE A 160 12.70 -20.20 -1.33
CA PHE A 160 12.19 -19.80 -0.01
C PHE A 160 12.18 -18.28 0.21
N PHE A 161 13.14 -17.59 -0.42
CA PHE A 161 13.23 -16.13 -0.47
C PHE A 161 14.04 -15.72 -1.70
N GLU A 162 13.88 -14.47 -2.13
CA GLU A 162 14.60 -13.92 -3.29
C GLU A 162 16.01 -13.51 -2.90
N TYR A 163 16.11 -12.65 -1.88
CA TYR A 163 17.35 -12.03 -1.41
C TYR A 163 17.44 -12.01 0.13
N LEU A 164 18.65 -12.18 0.67
CA LEU A 164 19.07 -11.60 1.94
C LEU A 164 20.05 -10.47 1.63
N VAL A 165 19.84 -9.29 2.21
CA VAL A 165 20.83 -8.21 2.24
C VAL A 165 21.17 -7.83 3.67
N VAL A 166 22.39 -7.34 3.87
CA VAL A 166 22.77 -6.58 5.06
C VAL A 166 23.03 -5.15 4.61
N VAL A 167 22.34 -4.20 5.24
CA VAL A 167 22.49 -2.77 5.01
C VAL A 167 23.15 -2.16 6.24
N SER A 168 24.31 -1.55 6.05
CA SER A 168 25.05 -0.86 7.11
C SER A 168 25.15 0.63 6.75
N LEU A 169 24.92 1.51 7.72
CA LEU A 169 25.11 2.94 7.56
C LEU A 169 26.61 3.26 7.50
N LYS A 170 27.06 3.85 6.39
CA LYS A 170 28.45 4.34 6.26
C LYS A 170 28.47 5.85 6.32
N LYS A 171 29.41 6.41 7.08
CA LYS A 171 29.63 7.87 7.10
C LYS A 171 30.12 8.32 5.73
N ALA A 172 29.51 9.37 5.18
CA ALA A 172 29.99 10.01 3.97
C ALA A 172 31.37 10.65 4.22
N LYS A 173 32.21 10.77 3.18
CA LYS A 173 33.61 11.21 3.36
C LYS A 173 33.74 12.68 3.76
N ASP A 174 32.84 13.52 3.27
CA ASP A 174 32.96 14.98 3.30
C ASP A 174 31.85 15.65 4.14
N SER A 175 31.06 14.87 4.88
CA SER A 175 29.95 15.35 5.72
C SER A 175 29.77 14.50 6.98
N ASN A 176 29.04 15.04 7.97
CA ASN A 176 28.69 14.29 9.18
C ASN A 176 27.46 13.38 9.02
N THR A 177 27.01 13.14 7.79
CA THR A 177 25.82 12.33 7.46
C THR A 177 26.18 10.88 7.18
N TYR A 178 25.21 9.99 7.33
CA TYR A 178 25.35 8.56 7.04
C TYR A 178 24.53 8.18 5.81
N GLU A 179 25.01 7.21 5.03
CA GLU A 179 24.27 6.64 3.91
C GLU A 179 24.03 5.13 4.13
N PRO A 180 22.80 4.63 3.98
CA PRO A 180 22.53 3.20 4.08
C PRO A 180 23.04 2.48 2.83
N GLN A 181 24.06 1.64 3.00
CA GLN A 181 24.69 0.91 1.90
C GLN A 181 24.67 -0.59 2.15
N ILE A 182 24.41 -1.38 1.09
CA ILE A 182 24.50 -2.83 1.16
C ILE A 182 25.97 -3.24 1.36
N THR A 183 26.23 -3.99 2.42
CA THR A 183 27.55 -4.54 2.78
C THR A 183 27.65 -6.04 2.50
N TYR A 184 26.52 -6.74 2.43
CA TYR A 184 26.42 -8.14 2.04
C TYR A 184 25.12 -8.39 1.25
N GLN A 185 25.19 -9.23 0.22
CA GLN A 185 24.03 -9.69 -0.57
C GLN A 185 24.15 -11.20 -0.82
N PHE A 186 23.05 -11.93 -0.66
CA PHE A 186 22.88 -13.32 -1.08
C PHE A 186 21.53 -13.50 -1.79
N PRO A 187 21.46 -14.17 -2.97
CA PRO A 187 22.57 -14.66 -3.78
C PRO A 187 23.42 -13.52 -4.38
N LYS A 188 24.59 -13.85 -4.93
CA LYS A 188 25.43 -12.89 -5.65
C LYS A 188 24.84 -12.55 -7.03
N ARG A 189 25.19 -11.38 -7.56
CA ARG A 189 24.71 -10.80 -8.84
C ARG A 189 25.31 -11.47 -10.10
N ASP A 190 25.75 -12.72 -9.98
CA ASP A 190 26.51 -13.43 -11.00
C ASP A 190 25.58 -13.95 -12.12
N GLY A 191 26.08 -14.08 -13.35
CA GLY A 191 25.33 -14.60 -14.50
C GLY A 191 24.20 -13.72 -15.10
N MET A 192 23.61 -12.79 -14.34
CA MET A 192 22.45 -12.00 -14.80
C MET A 192 22.76 -11.07 -15.99
N ALA A 193 21.76 -10.84 -16.85
CA ALA A 193 21.84 -9.92 -18.00
C ALA A 193 21.81 -8.44 -17.59
N ARG A 194 22.27 -7.53 -18.46
CA ARG A 194 22.39 -6.09 -18.15
C ARG A 194 21.07 -5.45 -17.69
N SER A 195 19.97 -5.67 -18.42
CA SER A 195 18.64 -5.12 -18.06
C SER A 195 18.17 -5.59 -16.68
N GLN A 196 18.38 -6.87 -16.36
CA GLN A 196 18.02 -7.44 -15.06
C GLN A 196 18.87 -6.83 -13.93
N LYS A 197 20.17 -6.59 -14.17
CA LYS A 197 21.05 -5.92 -13.22
C LYS A 197 20.66 -4.47 -12.96
N GLU A 198 20.17 -3.74 -13.97
CA GLU A 198 19.69 -2.36 -13.79
C GLU A 198 18.36 -2.29 -13.01
N GLU A 199 17.51 -3.29 -13.13
CA GLU A 199 16.24 -3.43 -12.41
C GLU A 199 16.44 -3.90 -10.97
N GLU A 200 17.26 -4.93 -10.77
CA GLU A 200 17.73 -5.39 -9.47
C GLU A 200 18.42 -4.24 -8.70
N GLU A 201 19.27 -3.45 -9.34
CA GLU A 201 19.95 -2.33 -8.67
C GLU A 201 18.97 -1.24 -8.19
N LYS A 202 17.88 -0.98 -8.91
CA LYS A 202 16.80 -0.09 -8.46
C LYS A 202 16.06 -0.69 -7.25
N THR A 203 15.78 -2.00 -7.29
CA THR A 203 15.18 -2.73 -6.16
C THR A 203 16.08 -2.64 -4.91
N LEU A 204 17.38 -2.93 -5.06
CA LEU A 204 18.36 -2.87 -3.98
C LEU A 204 18.53 -1.46 -3.41
N LYS A 205 18.48 -0.41 -4.25
CA LYS A 205 18.47 1.00 -3.83
C LYS A 205 17.16 1.42 -3.15
N ALA A 206 16.02 0.80 -3.46
CA ALA A 206 14.80 1.01 -2.70
C ALA A 206 14.87 0.34 -1.32
N ILE A 207 15.38 -0.91 -1.27
CA ILE A 207 15.51 -1.68 -0.02
C ILE A 207 16.35 -0.94 1.03
N THR A 208 17.44 -0.27 0.66
CA THR A 208 18.24 0.50 1.63
C THR A 208 17.46 1.65 2.28
N LEU A 209 16.50 2.27 1.57
CA LEU A 209 15.61 3.31 2.10
C LEU A 209 14.54 2.74 3.05
N PHE A 210 14.07 1.51 2.84
CA PHE A 210 13.12 0.86 3.74
C PHE A 210 13.79 0.17 4.95
N CYS A 211 15.06 -0.21 4.84
CA CYS A 211 15.87 -0.59 6.00
C CYS A 211 16.24 0.62 6.90
N PHE A 212 16.25 1.83 6.31
CA PHE A 212 16.59 3.10 6.98
C PHE A 212 15.65 4.24 6.55
N PRO A 213 14.35 4.19 6.94
CA PRO A 213 13.36 5.24 6.64
C PRO A 213 13.69 6.62 7.22
N GLU A 214 14.59 6.68 8.20
CA GLU A 214 15.22 7.87 8.80
C GLU A 214 16.29 8.51 7.89
N GLY A 215 16.56 7.91 6.74
CA GLY A 215 17.49 8.44 5.75
C GLY A 215 18.91 8.57 6.32
N ILE A 216 19.41 9.81 6.34
CA ILE A 216 20.83 10.11 6.54
C ILE A 216 21.20 10.67 7.92
N ASN A 217 20.20 10.94 8.76
CA ASN A 217 20.32 11.69 10.01
C ASN A 217 20.57 10.77 11.21
N TRP A 218 21.72 10.08 11.20
CA TRP A 218 22.08 9.09 12.22
C TRP A 218 23.18 9.56 13.16
N ALA A 219 22.97 9.30 14.46
CA ALA A 219 24.01 9.34 15.48
C ALA A 219 24.53 7.92 15.76
N PRO A 220 25.85 7.71 15.95
CA PRO A 220 26.38 6.44 16.46
C PRO A 220 25.86 6.13 17.87
N LEU A 221 25.43 4.90 18.09
CA LEU A 221 24.82 4.43 19.34
C LEU A 221 25.75 3.48 20.09
N THR A 222 25.77 3.56 21.42
CA THR A 222 26.47 2.58 22.28
C THR A 222 25.63 1.32 22.52
N GLU A 223 24.33 1.52 22.63
CA GLU A 223 23.28 0.52 22.89
C GLU A 223 22.11 0.75 21.92
N TYR A 224 21.48 -0.34 21.48
CA TYR A 224 20.30 -0.32 20.61
C TYR A 224 19.60 -1.68 20.75
N HIS A 225 18.29 -1.69 21.01
CA HIS A 225 17.51 -2.92 21.13
C HIS A 225 17.33 -3.58 19.76
N SER A 226 17.17 -4.91 19.71
CA SER A 226 16.95 -5.60 18.43
C SER A 226 15.53 -5.33 17.93
N GLU A 227 15.38 -4.53 16.87
CA GLU A 227 14.09 -4.11 16.30
C GLU A 227 13.73 -5.01 15.11
N THR A 228 12.51 -5.55 15.06
CA THR A 228 12.03 -6.39 13.93
C THR A 228 10.74 -5.83 13.32
N PHE A 229 10.75 -5.59 12.02
CA PHE A 229 9.64 -4.96 11.27
C PHE A 229 9.49 -5.50 9.84
N SER A 230 8.41 -5.14 9.15
CA SER A 230 8.21 -5.48 7.73
C SER A 230 7.76 -4.30 6.86
N PHE A 231 8.43 -4.11 5.73
CA PHE A 231 8.01 -3.19 4.66
C PHE A 231 7.45 -3.95 3.46
N VAL A 232 6.63 -3.27 2.65
CA VAL A 232 6.08 -3.83 1.41
C VAL A 232 6.58 -3.04 0.21
N LEU A 233 7.15 -3.75 -0.75
CA LEU A 233 7.43 -3.25 -2.10
C LEU A 233 6.25 -3.66 -3.00
N THR A 234 5.68 -2.69 -3.73
CA THR A 234 4.63 -2.95 -4.73
C THR A 234 5.21 -2.78 -6.12
N GLU A 235 5.04 -3.78 -6.97
CA GLU A 235 5.57 -3.82 -8.34
C GLU A 235 4.65 -3.13 -9.34
N ILE A 236 5.14 -2.96 -10.58
CA ILE A 236 4.43 -2.27 -11.67
C ILE A 236 3.11 -2.99 -12.08
N ASP A 237 3.01 -4.30 -11.82
CA ASP A 237 1.79 -5.09 -12.06
C ASP A 237 0.82 -5.12 -10.85
N GLY A 238 1.16 -4.44 -9.76
CA GLY A 238 0.39 -4.43 -8.50
C GLY A 238 0.68 -5.62 -7.57
N SER A 239 1.57 -6.55 -7.96
CA SER A 239 2.05 -7.60 -7.05
C SER A 239 2.87 -7.01 -5.90
N ARG A 240 2.96 -7.73 -4.78
CA ARG A 240 3.61 -7.26 -3.55
C ARG A 240 4.71 -8.23 -3.10
N ARG A 241 5.88 -7.68 -2.76
CA ARG A 241 6.98 -8.37 -2.08
C ARG A 241 7.15 -7.81 -0.68
N ASN A 242 7.40 -8.68 0.28
CA ASN A 242 7.62 -8.30 1.68
C ASN A 242 9.12 -8.26 1.96
N GLY A 243 9.58 -7.16 2.57
CA GLY A 243 10.91 -7.03 3.14
C GLY A 243 10.83 -7.14 4.65
N TYR A 244 11.16 -8.31 5.19
CA TYR A 244 11.28 -8.53 6.63
C TYR A 244 12.65 -8.01 7.07
N CYS A 245 12.71 -7.25 8.17
CA CYS A 245 13.94 -6.63 8.63
C CYS A 245 14.18 -6.84 10.12
N ARG A 246 15.41 -7.21 10.48
CA ARG A 246 15.97 -7.29 11.84
C ARG A 246 17.11 -6.27 11.93
N ARG A 247 16.89 -5.16 12.64
CA ARG A 247 17.94 -4.19 12.99
C ARG A 247 18.57 -4.58 14.31
N LEU A 248 19.89 -4.48 14.39
CA LEU A 248 20.65 -4.74 15.60
C LEU A 248 21.97 -3.96 15.61
N LEU A 249 22.60 -3.87 16.77
CA LEU A 249 23.92 -3.23 16.88
C LEU A 249 25.04 -4.22 16.49
N PRO A 250 26.06 -3.82 15.70
CA PRO A 250 27.24 -4.65 15.48
C PRO A 250 28.08 -4.83 16.74
N GLY A 251 28.73 -5.99 16.86
CA GLY A 251 29.63 -6.32 17.97
C GLY A 251 30.86 -5.40 18.05
N GLY A 252 31.63 -5.49 19.14
CA GLY A 252 32.81 -4.64 19.39
C GLY A 252 32.59 -3.59 20.49
N ARG A 253 33.40 -2.53 20.51
CA ARG A 253 33.41 -1.47 21.54
C ARG A 253 33.17 -0.09 20.95
N GLY A 254 32.54 0.80 21.73
CA GLY A 254 32.30 2.21 21.36
C GLY A 254 30.98 2.44 20.62
N ALA A 255 30.69 3.72 20.35
CA ALA A 255 29.48 4.14 19.65
C ALA A 255 29.59 3.86 18.14
N ARG A 256 28.53 3.30 17.54
CA ARG A 256 28.49 2.79 16.16
C ARG A 256 27.07 2.85 15.58
N PRO A 257 26.89 2.94 14.26
CA PRO A 257 25.57 2.77 13.67
C PRO A 257 25.04 1.32 13.84
N PRO A 258 23.71 1.12 13.88
CA PRO A 258 23.11 -0.21 13.73
C PRO A 258 23.25 -0.76 12.30
N GLU A 259 23.06 -2.07 12.15
CA GLU A 259 22.97 -2.77 10.87
C GLU A 259 21.60 -3.42 10.71
N ALA A 260 21.08 -3.41 9.49
CA ALA A 260 19.78 -3.99 9.13
C ALA A 260 19.98 -5.26 8.29
N TYR A 261 19.56 -6.41 8.83
CA TYR A 261 19.44 -7.66 8.09
C TYR A 261 18.06 -7.71 7.47
N CYS A 262 17.95 -7.83 6.14
CA CYS A 262 16.67 -7.81 5.45
C CYS A 262 16.50 -8.97 4.46
N ILE A 263 15.40 -9.72 4.59
CA ILE A 263 15.01 -10.80 3.69
C ILE A 263 13.84 -10.33 2.84
N ILE A 264 14.00 -10.43 1.52
CA ILE A 264 12.97 -10.11 0.53
C ILE A 264 12.31 -11.39 0.05
N SER A 265 10.98 -11.47 0.14
CA SER A 265 10.23 -12.57 -0.43
C SER A 265 8.81 -12.16 -0.82
N THR A 266 8.32 -12.69 -1.94
CA THR A 266 6.87 -12.86 -2.18
C THR A 266 6.21 -13.76 -1.13
N LEU A 267 6.98 -14.64 -0.48
CA LEU A 267 6.43 -15.68 0.39
C LEU A 267 6.00 -15.19 1.76
N ALA A 268 4.83 -15.72 2.09
CA ALA A 268 3.94 -15.23 3.09
C ALA A 268 4.21 -15.63 4.56
N CYS A 269 5.35 -15.49 5.27
CA CYS A 269 5.33 -15.85 6.73
C CYS A 269 6.26 -15.10 7.73
N PHE A 270 5.75 -14.11 8.48
CA PHE A 270 6.51 -13.25 9.42
C PHE A 270 7.14 -14.04 10.58
N GLY A 271 6.35 -14.86 11.30
CA GLY A 271 6.84 -15.62 12.45
C GLY A 271 7.92 -16.67 12.08
N LEU A 272 7.96 -17.07 10.81
CA LEU A 272 8.98 -17.96 10.26
C LEU A 272 10.24 -17.15 9.91
N PHE A 273 10.11 -15.99 9.27
CA PHE A 273 11.26 -15.11 9.04
C PHE A 273 11.89 -14.58 10.34
N SER A 274 11.13 -14.38 11.42
CA SER A 274 11.71 -14.11 12.75
C SER A 274 12.64 -15.23 13.21
N LYS A 275 12.19 -16.50 13.16
CA LYS A 275 13.03 -17.66 13.50
C LYS A 275 14.28 -17.76 12.61
N ILE A 276 14.16 -17.42 11.32
CA ILE A 276 15.32 -17.36 10.42
C ILE A 276 16.31 -16.28 10.88
N PHE A 277 15.83 -15.09 11.29
CA PHE A 277 16.71 -14.04 11.82
C PHE A 277 17.37 -14.41 13.14
N ASP A 278 16.70 -15.13 14.04
CA ASP A 278 17.31 -15.65 15.27
C ASP A 278 18.49 -16.58 14.96
N GLU A 279 18.33 -17.46 13.96
CA GLU A 279 19.38 -18.33 13.47
C GLU A 279 20.51 -17.57 12.72
N VAL A 280 20.19 -16.51 11.96
CA VAL A 280 21.20 -15.62 11.36
C VAL A 280 21.99 -14.88 12.45
N GLU A 281 21.33 -14.38 13.48
CA GLU A 281 21.93 -13.63 14.59
C GLU A 281 22.83 -14.54 15.44
N LYS A 282 22.40 -15.78 15.73
CA LYS A 282 23.22 -16.82 16.37
C LYS A 282 24.51 -17.11 15.59
N ARG A 283 24.43 -17.28 14.26
CA ARG A 283 25.61 -17.50 13.39
C ARG A 283 26.52 -16.28 13.31
N ARG A 284 25.95 -15.08 13.32
CA ARG A 284 26.66 -13.80 13.30
C ARG A 284 27.61 -13.62 14.48
N GLN A 285 27.26 -14.09 15.68
CA GLN A 285 28.16 -14.02 16.85
C GLN A 285 29.44 -14.87 16.69
N ILE A 286 29.42 -15.86 15.78
CA ILE A 286 30.58 -16.71 15.47
C ILE A 286 31.35 -16.14 14.26
N SER A 287 30.68 -15.94 13.12
CA SER A 287 31.26 -15.31 11.93
C SER A 287 30.22 -14.98 10.86
N MET A 288 30.39 -13.86 10.14
CA MET A 288 29.65 -13.56 8.91
C MET A 288 29.69 -14.70 7.88
N ALA A 289 30.79 -15.45 7.82
CA ALA A 289 30.93 -16.57 6.88
C ALA A 289 29.93 -17.71 7.16
N MET A 290 29.46 -17.87 8.40
CA MET A 290 28.49 -18.91 8.78
C MET A 290 27.07 -18.63 8.27
N ILE A 291 26.76 -17.40 7.87
CA ILE A 291 25.44 -17.04 7.33
C ILE A 291 25.25 -17.66 5.94
N TYR A 292 26.28 -17.66 5.09
CA TYR A 292 26.18 -18.11 3.69
C TYR A 292 25.71 -19.58 3.56
N PRO A 293 26.32 -20.59 4.22
CA PRO A 293 25.90 -21.98 4.08
C PRO A 293 24.49 -22.26 4.62
N PHE A 294 24.05 -21.50 5.63
CA PHE A 294 22.70 -21.61 6.17
C PHE A 294 21.67 -21.03 5.18
N MET A 295 21.90 -19.80 4.70
CA MET A 295 20.99 -19.14 3.76
C MET A 295 20.93 -19.84 2.40
N GLN A 296 22.03 -20.50 1.96
CA GLN A 296 21.99 -21.37 0.79
C GLN A 296 21.06 -22.57 0.99
N LYS A 297 21.27 -23.37 2.06
CA LYS A 297 20.40 -24.52 2.38
C LYS A 297 18.93 -24.13 2.55
N LEU A 298 18.67 -22.99 3.21
CA LEU A 298 17.32 -22.46 3.38
C LEU A 298 16.68 -22.07 2.05
N ARG A 299 17.43 -21.45 1.12
CA ARG A 299 16.92 -21.04 -0.20
C ARG A 299 16.68 -22.23 -1.13
N GLU A 300 17.46 -23.29 -0.99
CA GLU A 300 17.33 -24.57 -1.72
C GLU A 300 16.22 -25.47 -1.17
N ALA A 301 15.80 -25.27 0.08
CA ALA A 301 14.68 -26.00 0.68
C ALA A 301 13.34 -25.54 0.09
N GLN A 302 12.42 -26.50 -0.07
CA GLN A 302 11.03 -26.18 -0.42
C GLN A 302 10.37 -25.38 0.70
N PHE A 303 9.54 -24.40 0.35
CA PHE A 303 8.75 -23.69 1.34
C PHE A 303 7.63 -24.60 1.88
N PRO A 304 7.40 -24.66 3.21
CA PRO A 304 6.33 -25.48 3.78
C PRO A 304 4.94 -25.14 3.20
N ALA A 305 4.13 -26.18 3.01
CA ALA A 305 2.68 -26.04 2.85
C ALA A 305 2.03 -25.65 4.19
N PRO A 306 0.83 -25.03 4.20
CA PRO A 306 0.17 -24.64 5.45
C PRO A 306 -0.03 -25.83 6.40
N GLY A 307 0.35 -25.67 7.66
CA GLY A 307 0.35 -26.72 8.69
C GLY A 307 1.56 -27.67 8.65
N ASN A 308 2.41 -27.63 7.62
CA ASN A 308 3.60 -28.50 7.53
C ASN A 308 4.87 -27.83 8.10
N THR A 309 5.87 -28.66 8.41
CA THR A 309 7.19 -28.24 8.90
C THR A 309 8.28 -28.66 7.91
N VAL A 310 9.29 -27.80 7.74
CA VAL A 310 10.51 -28.08 6.99
C VAL A 310 11.71 -28.03 7.94
N GLU A 311 12.59 -29.03 7.87
CA GLU A 311 13.76 -29.16 8.73
C GLU A 311 15.06 -28.76 8.01
N ILE A 312 15.71 -27.69 8.46
CA ILE A 312 16.99 -27.24 7.91
C ILE A 312 18.15 -27.76 8.78
N LYS A 313 18.93 -28.69 8.23
CA LYS A 313 20.13 -29.26 8.89
C LYS A 313 21.34 -28.34 8.70
N SER A 314 21.66 -27.54 9.72
CA SER A 314 22.75 -26.57 9.71
C SER A 314 23.91 -27.05 10.57
N PHE A 315 25.15 -26.89 10.09
CA PHE A 315 26.33 -27.05 10.95
C PHE A 315 26.67 -25.71 11.61
N ILE A 316 27.08 -25.75 12.87
CA ILE A 316 27.68 -24.63 13.61
C ILE A 316 28.96 -25.17 14.29
N PRO A 317 30.10 -24.47 14.19
CA PRO A 317 31.30 -24.82 14.96
C PRO A 317 30.99 -24.96 16.45
N GLU A 318 31.66 -25.89 17.13
CA GLU A 318 31.48 -26.22 18.56
C GLU A 318 30.11 -26.85 18.91
N SER A 319 28.99 -26.38 18.34
CA SER A 319 27.65 -26.93 18.60
C SER A 319 27.29 -28.17 17.75
N GLY A 320 27.96 -28.39 16.62
CA GLY A 320 27.75 -29.56 15.76
C GLY A 320 26.68 -29.34 14.68
N THR A 321 25.85 -30.36 14.40
CA THR A 321 24.76 -30.25 13.42
C THR A 321 23.42 -30.09 14.13
N GLU A 322 22.80 -28.93 13.94
CA GLU A 322 21.50 -28.59 14.49
C GLU A 322 20.39 -28.79 13.43
N ILE A 323 19.17 -29.05 13.90
CA ILE A 323 17.97 -29.20 13.07
C ILE A 323 17.02 -28.04 13.41
N ILE A 324 16.74 -27.19 12.43
CA ILE A 324 15.87 -26.02 12.59
C ILE A 324 14.51 -26.33 11.99
N SER A 325 13.48 -26.42 12.84
CA SER A 325 12.11 -26.73 12.43
C SER A 325 11.32 -25.48 12.08
N LEU A 326 11.15 -25.24 10.78
CA LEU A 326 10.39 -24.12 10.20
C LEU A 326 8.97 -24.58 9.87
N THR A 327 8.07 -24.46 10.85
CA THR A 327 6.63 -24.74 10.70
C THR A 327 5.90 -23.54 10.10
N ARG A 328 4.98 -23.83 9.17
CA ARG A 328 4.04 -22.84 8.63
C ARG A 328 2.67 -22.99 9.30
N PRO A 329 2.00 -21.88 9.71
CA PRO A 329 0.64 -21.93 10.23
C PRO A 329 -0.36 -22.60 9.27
N LEU A 330 -1.50 -23.05 9.80
CA LEU A 330 -2.56 -23.63 8.98
C LEU A 330 -3.41 -22.55 8.27
N ASP A 331 -3.66 -21.43 8.94
CA ASP A 331 -4.43 -20.29 8.42
C ASP A 331 -3.53 -19.36 7.59
N SER A 332 -3.31 -19.74 6.33
CA SER A 332 -2.29 -19.14 5.44
C SER A 332 -2.43 -17.64 5.12
N TRP A 333 -3.57 -17.05 5.47
CA TRP A 333 -3.91 -15.64 5.27
C TRP A 333 -3.66 -14.80 6.55
N LEU A 334 -3.33 -15.43 7.68
CA LEU A 334 -2.94 -14.79 8.95
C LEU A 334 -1.42 -14.75 9.18
N GLU A 335 -0.62 -15.23 8.23
CA GLU A 335 0.83 -15.48 8.41
C GLU A 335 1.71 -14.21 8.56
N HIS A 336 1.13 -13.01 8.43
CA HIS A 336 1.78 -11.68 8.63
C HIS A 336 1.24 -10.94 9.84
N VAL A 337 0.26 -11.54 10.49
CA VAL A 337 -0.68 -10.79 11.29
C VAL A 337 -0.34 -11.00 12.76
N ASN A 338 -0.13 -9.90 13.47
CA ASN A 338 -0.06 -9.90 14.91
C ASN A 338 -1.15 -9.00 15.47
N PHE A 339 -2.33 -9.57 15.70
CA PHE A 339 -3.44 -8.81 16.28
C PHE A 339 -3.17 -8.44 17.75
N ALA A 340 -2.21 -9.06 18.46
CA ALA A 340 -1.84 -8.62 19.81
C ALA A 340 -1.36 -7.16 19.80
N THR A 341 -0.51 -6.78 18.84
CA THR A 341 0.01 -5.42 18.68
C THR A 341 -1.07 -4.42 18.29
N LEU A 342 -2.08 -4.84 17.52
CA LEU A 342 -3.26 -4.00 17.25
C LEU A 342 -4.04 -3.68 18.54
N PHE A 343 -4.24 -4.68 19.40
CA PHE A 343 -5.02 -4.53 20.64
C PHE A 343 -4.21 -4.07 21.86
N SER A 344 -2.88 -3.99 21.79
CA SER A 344 -2.08 -3.18 22.73
C SER A 344 -2.14 -1.69 22.37
N CYS A 345 -2.19 -1.36 21.08
CA CYS A 345 -2.25 0.03 20.62
C CYS A 345 -3.66 0.65 20.75
N LEU A 346 -4.73 -0.12 20.45
CA LEU A 346 -6.09 0.38 20.26
C LEU A 346 -7.16 -0.50 20.94
N THR A 347 -8.21 0.13 21.48
CA THR A 347 -9.40 -0.56 22.02
C THR A 347 -10.31 -1.11 20.90
N ASP A 348 -11.22 -2.04 21.24
CA ASP A 348 -12.19 -2.62 20.29
C ASP A 348 -12.98 -1.56 19.51
N GLN A 349 -13.38 -0.48 20.17
CA GLN A 349 -14.15 0.60 19.55
C GLN A 349 -13.27 1.41 18.58
N GLN A 350 -12.01 1.67 18.92
CA GLN A 350 -11.06 2.35 18.04
C GLN A 350 -10.71 1.48 16.83
N VAL A 351 -10.48 0.18 17.02
CA VAL A 351 -10.29 -0.79 15.91
C VAL A 351 -11.51 -0.85 14.99
N LEU A 352 -12.74 -0.78 15.52
CA LEU A 352 -13.95 -0.69 14.70
C LEU A 352 -14.02 0.59 13.85
N LEU A 353 -13.57 1.74 14.36
CA LEU A 353 -13.55 3.00 13.61
C LEU A 353 -12.49 2.96 12.48
N VAL A 354 -11.31 2.39 12.76
CA VAL A 354 -10.27 2.16 11.75
C VAL A 354 -10.75 1.18 10.68
N PHE A 355 -11.40 0.07 11.06
CA PHE A 355 -12.02 -0.87 10.13
C PHE A 355 -13.13 -0.21 9.30
N ALA A 356 -13.97 0.63 9.91
CA ALA A 356 -15.02 1.38 9.20
C ALA A 356 -14.45 2.27 8.09
N ALA A 357 -13.34 2.96 8.36
CA ALA A 357 -12.62 3.76 7.38
C ALA A 357 -11.96 2.90 6.28
N ALA A 358 -11.30 1.80 6.65
CA ALA A 358 -10.63 0.91 5.70
C ALA A 358 -11.62 0.20 4.76
N VAL A 359 -12.77 -0.24 5.26
CA VAL A 359 -13.83 -0.89 4.47
C VAL A 359 -14.46 0.05 3.43
N LEU A 360 -14.40 1.38 3.62
CA LEU A 360 -14.82 2.36 2.61
C LEU A 360 -13.67 2.97 1.80
N GLU A 361 -12.48 2.35 1.81
CA GLU A 361 -11.30 2.81 1.06
C GLU A 361 -10.95 4.28 1.36
N ARG A 362 -10.81 4.62 2.64
CA ARG A 362 -10.30 5.93 3.05
C ARG A 362 -8.79 6.05 2.94
N ARG A 363 -8.29 7.27 2.99
CA ARG A 363 -6.88 7.57 3.27
C ARG A 363 -6.67 7.43 4.77
N ILE A 364 -5.76 6.54 5.18
CA ILE A 364 -5.43 6.28 6.58
C ILE A 364 -3.92 6.30 6.75
N ILE A 365 -3.46 7.06 7.74
CA ILE A 365 -2.06 7.12 8.18
C ILE A 365 -1.98 6.59 9.61
N PHE A 366 -1.14 5.60 9.84
CA PHE A 366 -0.75 5.14 11.17
C PHE A 366 0.53 5.84 11.59
N ILE A 367 0.60 6.25 12.86
CA ILE A 367 1.73 6.96 13.46
C ILE A 367 2.25 6.13 14.63
N ALA A 368 3.55 5.88 14.67
CA ALA A 368 4.21 5.23 15.81
C ALA A 368 5.67 5.68 15.93
N ASP A 369 6.26 5.52 17.11
CA ASP A 369 7.70 5.65 17.33
C ASP A 369 8.48 4.46 16.73
N GLU A 370 8.02 3.23 16.96
CA GLU A 370 8.67 1.98 16.53
C GLU A 370 8.21 1.50 15.14
N LEU A 371 9.13 1.01 14.33
CA LEU A 371 8.82 0.39 13.02
C LEU A 371 8.15 -0.98 13.18
N GLY A 372 8.48 -1.71 14.26
CA GLY A 372 7.88 -3.00 14.58
C GLY A 372 6.38 -2.88 14.82
N THR A 373 5.99 -1.99 15.74
CA THR A 373 4.59 -1.68 16.03
C THR A 373 3.85 -1.15 14.80
N LEU A 374 4.44 -0.19 14.08
CA LEU A 374 3.87 0.42 12.87
C LEU A 374 3.53 -0.62 11.78
N SER A 375 4.48 -1.48 11.45
CA SER A 375 4.31 -2.51 10.41
C SER A 375 3.32 -3.62 10.81
N GLN A 376 3.35 -4.06 12.07
CA GLN A 376 2.43 -5.10 12.55
C GLN A 376 0.97 -4.61 12.57
N VAL A 377 0.72 -3.37 13.01
CA VAL A 377 -0.64 -2.80 13.08
C VAL A 377 -1.24 -2.62 11.68
N ILE A 378 -0.50 -2.08 10.72
CA ILE A 378 -1.05 -1.84 9.37
C ILE A 378 -1.28 -3.16 8.58
N HIS A 379 -0.44 -4.18 8.77
CA HIS A 379 -0.72 -5.52 8.25
C HIS A 379 -1.95 -6.15 8.93
N ALA A 380 -2.13 -5.95 10.23
CA ALA A 380 -3.31 -6.43 10.95
C ALA A 380 -4.61 -5.76 10.47
N VAL A 381 -4.62 -4.43 10.30
CA VAL A 381 -5.78 -3.69 9.75
C VAL A 381 -6.13 -4.16 8.34
N ALA A 382 -5.13 -4.42 7.48
CA ALA A 382 -5.38 -4.97 6.15
C ALA A 382 -5.99 -6.39 6.20
N ALA A 383 -5.58 -7.23 7.17
CA ALA A 383 -6.13 -8.56 7.35
C ALA A 383 -7.59 -8.59 7.84
N LEU A 384 -8.05 -7.55 8.56
CA LEU A 384 -9.46 -7.40 8.96
C LEU A 384 -10.42 -7.36 7.77
N LEU A 385 -9.92 -7.02 6.58
CA LEU A 385 -10.72 -6.87 5.35
C LEU A 385 -11.05 -8.21 4.67
N TYR A 386 -10.41 -9.32 5.08
CA TYR A 386 -10.64 -10.66 4.50
C TYR A 386 -12.13 -11.02 4.47
N PRO A 387 -12.72 -11.40 3.31
CA PRO A 387 -12.09 -11.94 2.10
C PRO A 387 -11.51 -10.92 1.12
N PHE A 388 -11.65 -9.62 1.37
CA PHE A 388 -11.21 -8.57 0.47
C PHE A 388 -9.74 -8.19 0.74
N THR A 389 -8.96 -8.04 -0.33
CA THR A 389 -7.57 -7.58 -0.27
C THR A 389 -7.52 -6.08 -0.59
N TRP A 390 -6.81 -5.27 0.21
CA TRP A 390 -6.62 -3.84 -0.06
C TRP A 390 -5.95 -3.58 -1.42
N GLN A 391 -6.60 -2.82 -2.30
CA GLN A 391 -6.21 -2.65 -3.71
C GLN A 391 -5.40 -1.39 -4.02
N HIS A 392 -5.48 -0.38 -3.16
CA HIS A 392 -4.80 0.90 -3.39
C HIS A 392 -3.37 0.91 -2.82
N THR A 393 -2.73 2.07 -2.79
CA THR A 393 -1.40 2.27 -2.19
C THR A 393 -1.35 1.67 -0.78
N PHE A 394 -0.33 0.86 -0.53
CA PHE A 394 -0.03 0.24 0.77
C PHE A 394 1.46 0.37 1.02
N ILE A 395 1.84 1.15 2.03
CA ILE A 395 3.25 1.34 2.41
C ILE A 395 3.32 1.25 3.94
N SER A 396 3.69 0.08 4.47
CA SER A 396 3.66 -0.17 5.91
C SER A 396 4.65 0.67 6.72
N ILE A 397 5.73 1.14 6.08
CA ILE A 397 6.70 2.10 6.63
C ILE A 397 7.08 3.03 5.48
N VAL A 398 6.74 4.31 5.56
CA VAL A 398 7.10 5.35 4.58
C VAL A 398 8.48 5.92 4.94
N PRO A 399 9.50 5.78 4.07
CA PRO A 399 10.77 6.49 4.20
C PRO A 399 10.56 8.00 4.07
N GLU A 400 11.34 8.79 4.80
CA GLU A 400 11.28 10.27 4.80
C GLU A 400 11.38 10.88 3.40
N ILE A 401 12.25 10.32 2.55
CA ILE A 401 12.41 10.76 1.14
C ILE A 401 11.17 10.49 0.25
N LEU A 402 10.17 9.74 0.75
CA LEU A 402 8.90 9.44 0.09
C LEU A 402 7.68 10.06 0.80
N ILE A 403 7.88 10.93 1.81
CA ILE A 403 6.79 11.48 2.64
C ILE A 403 5.69 12.19 1.82
N ASP A 404 6.05 12.83 0.70
CA ASP A 404 5.12 13.44 -0.27
C ASP A 404 3.98 12.51 -0.74
N VAL A 405 4.11 11.19 -0.57
CA VAL A 405 3.04 10.21 -0.87
C VAL A 405 1.74 10.46 -0.11
N VAL A 406 1.77 11.13 1.05
CA VAL A 406 0.55 11.50 1.80
C VAL A 406 -0.34 12.49 1.03
N MET A 407 0.23 13.23 0.08
CA MET A 407 -0.47 14.16 -0.80
C MET A 407 -1.31 13.45 -1.88
N ALA A 408 -1.29 12.12 -1.95
CA ALA A 408 -2.05 11.37 -2.93
C ALA A 408 -3.57 11.59 -2.77
N PRO A 409 -4.31 11.83 -3.88
CA PRO A 409 -5.77 12.00 -3.85
C PRO A 409 -6.53 10.66 -3.88
N THR A 410 -5.83 9.56 -4.10
CA THR A 410 -6.37 8.19 -4.05
C THR A 410 -6.35 7.66 -2.61
N PRO A 411 -7.16 6.63 -2.29
CA PRO A 411 -7.04 5.92 -1.02
C PRO A 411 -5.63 5.39 -0.77
N TYR A 412 -5.27 5.27 0.50
CA TYR A 412 -4.01 4.63 0.91
C TYR A 412 -4.10 4.09 2.34
N LEU A 413 -3.29 3.07 2.62
CA LEU A 413 -2.86 2.73 3.98
C LEU A 413 -1.36 3.03 4.06
N LEU A 414 -0.97 3.96 4.92
CA LEU A 414 0.42 4.37 5.14
C LEU A 414 0.80 4.20 6.62
N GLY A 415 2.02 3.76 6.89
CA GLY A 415 2.65 3.87 8.21
C GLY A 415 3.75 4.91 8.17
N VAL A 416 3.73 5.90 9.08
CA VAL A 416 4.69 7.00 9.16
C VAL A 416 5.29 7.06 10.57
N GLN A 417 6.60 7.32 10.69
CA GLN A 417 7.24 7.50 12.00
C GLN A 417 6.79 8.82 12.66
N LYS A 418 6.54 8.81 13.97
CA LYS A 418 6.02 9.97 14.75
C LYS A 418 6.81 11.26 14.58
N ARG A 419 8.13 11.17 14.39
CA ARG A 419 9.03 12.29 14.05
C ARG A 419 8.69 13.04 12.75
N LEU A 420 7.80 12.51 11.91
CA LEU A 420 7.29 13.10 10.67
C LEU A 420 5.82 13.53 10.76
N LEU A 421 5.20 13.47 11.96
CA LEU A 421 3.78 13.78 12.18
C LEU A 421 3.38 15.16 11.62
N ASP A 422 4.18 16.18 11.88
CA ASP A 422 3.93 17.57 11.44
C ASP A 422 3.89 17.71 9.91
N GLN A 423 4.42 16.73 9.15
CA GLN A 423 4.40 16.71 7.69
C GLN A 423 3.14 16.05 7.11
N VAL A 424 2.25 15.48 7.94
CA VAL A 424 1.06 14.74 7.49
C VAL A 424 -0.27 15.30 8.01
N THR A 425 -0.25 16.10 9.07
CA THR A 425 -1.46 16.66 9.72
C THR A 425 -2.15 17.77 8.94
N ASP A 426 -1.45 18.44 8.01
CA ASP A 426 -1.97 19.55 7.18
C ASP A 426 -3.03 19.15 6.13
N GLN A 427 -3.36 17.85 6.03
CA GLN A 427 -4.20 17.30 4.96
C GLN A 427 -5.66 17.08 5.40
N THR A 428 -6.62 17.38 4.52
CA THR A 428 -8.06 17.14 4.76
C THR A 428 -8.49 15.74 4.29
N ASP A 429 -9.63 15.26 4.76
CA ASP A 429 -10.30 14.04 4.28
C ASP A 429 -9.45 12.76 4.37
N LEU A 430 -8.81 12.56 5.53
CA LEU A 430 -8.11 11.32 5.93
C LEU A 430 -8.32 11.03 7.43
N LEU A 431 -7.87 9.84 7.85
CA LEU A 431 -7.80 9.41 9.25
C LEU A 431 -6.32 9.28 9.67
N VAL A 432 -5.88 10.01 10.70
CA VAL A 432 -4.55 9.85 11.32
C VAL A 432 -4.73 9.14 12.65
N VAL A 433 -4.04 8.00 12.80
CA VAL A 433 -4.16 7.10 13.95
C VAL A 433 -2.81 7.00 14.67
N ASP A 434 -2.69 7.60 15.85
CA ASP A 434 -1.57 7.39 16.75
C ASP A 434 -1.65 6.01 17.41
N LEU A 435 -0.50 5.33 17.47
CA LEU A 435 -0.30 4.02 18.07
C LEU A 435 0.58 4.08 19.32
N SER A 436 1.32 5.18 19.51
CA SER A 436 2.29 5.40 20.59
C SER A 436 1.73 5.16 22.00
N GLU A 437 2.56 4.76 22.96
CA GLU A 437 2.08 4.43 24.32
C GLU A 437 1.62 5.66 25.13
N ASP A 438 2.20 6.84 24.84
CA ASP A 438 1.95 8.13 25.51
C ASP A 438 0.73 8.90 24.96
N LYS A 439 0.05 8.38 23.94
CA LYS A 439 -1.04 9.07 23.24
C LYS A 439 -2.26 9.31 24.14
N LYS A 440 -2.82 10.53 24.07
CA LYS A 440 -4.02 10.92 24.83
C LYS A 440 -5.32 10.55 24.13
N ASP A 441 -5.33 10.65 22.80
CA ASP A 441 -6.38 10.19 21.90
C ASP A 441 -5.67 9.62 20.65
N PRO A 442 -5.97 8.39 20.19
CA PRO A 442 -5.38 7.89 18.96
C PRO A 442 -5.84 8.65 17.69
N PHE A 443 -6.96 9.38 17.68
CA PHE A 443 -7.46 10.02 16.46
C PHE A 443 -7.01 11.47 16.32
N ILE A 444 -5.74 11.68 15.95
CA ILE A 444 -5.15 13.02 15.71
C ILE A 444 -5.95 13.79 14.64
N VAL A 445 -6.38 13.10 13.58
CA VAL A 445 -7.27 13.64 12.53
C VAL A 445 -8.34 12.60 12.23
N SER A 446 -9.60 13.03 12.14
CA SER A 446 -10.74 12.18 11.77
C SER A 446 -11.73 12.94 10.88
N ILE A 447 -12.58 12.21 10.14
CA ILE A 447 -13.60 12.79 9.26
C ILE A 447 -14.93 13.00 10.01
N GLY A 448 -15.14 12.28 11.11
CA GLY A 448 -16.23 12.49 12.07
C GLY A 448 -17.47 11.63 11.84
N ASP A 449 -17.58 10.93 10.70
CA ASP A 449 -18.68 10.01 10.40
C ASP A 449 -18.32 8.53 10.63
N GLU A 450 -17.08 8.19 11.02
CA GLU A 450 -16.56 6.82 11.16
C GLU A 450 -17.51 5.90 11.95
N GLY A 451 -18.01 6.37 13.10
CA GLY A 451 -18.93 5.60 13.95
C GLY A 451 -20.32 5.33 13.33
N THR A 452 -20.67 6.02 12.25
CA THR A 452 -21.95 5.90 11.54
C THR A 452 -21.88 5.05 10.26
N ILE A 453 -20.67 4.75 9.78
CA ILE A 453 -20.44 3.98 8.54
C ILE A 453 -21.03 2.57 8.64
N LEU A 454 -20.71 1.87 9.74
CA LEU A 454 -21.06 0.47 9.94
C LEU A 454 -22.47 0.35 10.56
N PRO A 455 -23.33 -0.60 10.14
CA PRO A 455 -24.65 -0.77 10.74
C PRO A 455 -24.56 -1.11 12.25
N PRO A 456 -25.20 -0.37 13.17
CA PRO A 456 -24.95 -0.49 14.61
C PRO A 456 -25.13 -1.90 15.19
N LYS A 457 -26.11 -2.67 14.70
CA LYS A 457 -26.28 -4.08 15.10
C LYS A 457 -25.04 -4.93 14.76
N LEU A 458 -24.42 -4.69 13.61
CA LEU A 458 -23.23 -5.41 13.19
C LEU A 458 -21.97 -4.95 13.95
N GLN A 459 -21.89 -3.66 14.32
CA GLN A 459 -20.85 -3.18 15.25
C GLN A 459 -20.93 -3.93 16.58
N ALA A 460 -22.11 -3.98 17.21
CA ALA A 460 -22.33 -4.69 18.46
C ALA A 460 -22.04 -6.20 18.36
N GLU A 461 -22.39 -6.85 17.24
CA GLU A 461 -22.05 -8.25 16.99
C GLU A 461 -20.53 -8.49 16.85
N ILE A 462 -19.75 -7.53 16.32
CA ILE A 462 -18.28 -7.60 16.31
C ILE A 462 -17.73 -7.40 17.72
N LEU A 463 -18.18 -6.39 18.49
CA LEU A 463 -17.72 -6.15 19.86
C LEU A 463 -17.93 -7.37 20.77
N VAL A 464 -19.10 -8.01 20.68
CA VAL A 464 -19.43 -9.23 21.45
C VAL A 464 -18.60 -10.44 21.02
N ALA A 465 -18.18 -10.52 19.76
CA ALA A 465 -17.25 -11.54 19.31
C ALA A 465 -15.81 -11.24 19.77
N LEU A 466 -15.37 -9.98 19.70
CA LEU A 466 -14.04 -9.54 20.14
C LEU A 466 -13.82 -9.67 21.65
N SER A 467 -14.84 -9.53 22.50
CA SER A 467 -14.68 -9.71 23.94
C SER A 467 -14.23 -11.13 24.31
N THR A 468 -14.54 -12.14 23.48
CA THR A 468 -14.09 -13.53 23.69
C THR A 468 -12.58 -13.70 23.61
N ARG A 469 -11.85 -12.74 23.01
CA ARG A 469 -10.38 -12.76 22.88
C ARG A 469 -9.64 -12.81 24.21
N GLN A 470 -10.27 -12.36 25.30
CA GLN A 470 -9.70 -12.40 26.66
C GLN A 470 -9.37 -13.83 27.13
N ASN A 471 -9.98 -14.84 26.51
CA ASN A 471 -9.74 -16.25 26.80
C ASN A 471 -8.66 -16.90 25.89
N ALA A 472 -8.05 -16.15 24.97
CA ALA A 472 -7.07 -16.66 24.02
C ALA A 472 -5.64 -16.50 24.55
N SER A 473 -5.04 -17.60 25.02
CA SER A 473 -3.69 -17.62 25.61
C SER A 473 -2.53 -17.68 24.62
N ALA A 474 -2.79 -17.80 23.31
CA ALA A 474 -1.78 -17.95 22.27
C ALA A 474 -2.09 -17.07 21.04
N GLY A 475 -1.05 -16.51 20.42
CA GLY A 475 -1.18 -15.54 19.31
C GLY A 475 -1.97 -16.07 18.11
N GLU A 476 -1.80 -17.34 17.72
CA GLU A 476 -2.58 -17.95 16.62
C GLU A 476 -4.08 -18.03 16.96
N VAL A 477 -4.42 -18.38 18.20
CA VAL A 477 -5.81 -18.45 18.68
C VAL A 477 -6.42 -17.05 18.74
N LEU A 478 -5.69 -16.08 19.27
CA LEU A 478 -6.08 -14.66 19.28
C LEU A 478 -6.34 -14.18 17.85
N ASN A 479 -5.41 -14.43 16.92
CA ASN A 479 -5.52 -13.96 15.55
C ASN A 479 -6.77 -14.51 14.86
N ARG A 480 -7.03 -15.81 15.06
CA ARG A 480 -8.22 -16.47 14.51
C ARG A 480 -9.51 -15.98 15.15
N VAL A 481 -9.57 -15.78 16.48
CA VAL A 481 -10.75 -15.21 17.17
C VAL A 481 -11.08 -13.82 16.64
N VAL A 482 -10.07 -12.94 16.57
CA VAL A 482 -10.23 -11.58 16.05
C VAL A 482 -10.81 -11.60 14.64
N SER A 483 -10.16 -12.31 13.71
CA SER A 483 -10.63 -12.23 12.33
C SER A 483 -11.85 -13.10 12.03
N GLU A 484 -12.19 -14.14 12.81
CA GLU A 484 -13.52 -14.77 12.69
C GLU A 484 -14.64 -13.78 13.07
N ALA A 485 -14.41 -12.83 13.99
CA ALA A 485 -15.38 -11.77 14.31
C ALA A 485 -15.66 -10.84 13.11
N PHE A 486 -14.61 -10.36 12.44
CA PHE A 486 -14.73 -9.49 11.27
C PHE A 486 -15.20 -10.24 10.01
N LEU A 487 -14.79 -11.51 9.82
CA LEU A 487 -15.28 -12.33 8.70
C LEU A 487 -16.81 -12.54 8.76
N GLN A 488 -17.39 -12.65 9.96
CA GLN A 488 -18.84 -12.72 10.15
C GLN A 488 -19.57 -11.44 9.69
N PHE A 489 -18.93 -10.27 9.69
CA PHE A 489 -19.49 -9.05 9.11
C PHE A 489 -19.69 -9.20 7.59
N PHE A 490 -18.67 -9.69 6.86
CA PHE A 490 -18.77 -9.90 5.42
C PHE A 490 -19.74 -11.03 5.07
N VAL A 491 -19.75 -12.13 5.83
CA VAL A 491 -20.73 -13.23 5.63
C VAL A 491 -22.18 -12.72 5.75
N LYS A 492 -22.46 -11.79 6.68
CA LYS A 492 -23.81 -11.23 6.90
C LYS A 492 -24.17 -10.08 5.95
N THR A 493 -23.20 -9.30 5.47
CA THR A 493 -23.44 -8.13 4.61
C THR A 493 -23.40 -8.44 3.12
N VAL A 494 -22.51 -9.35 2.70
CA VAL A 494 -22.25 -9.64 1.28
C VAL A 494 -22.26 -11.12 0.93
N GLY A 495 -22.25 -12.06 1.89
CA GLY A 495 -22.20 -13.51 1.66
C GLY A 495 -23.36 -14.15 0.86
N HIS A 496 -24.32 -13.36 0.40
CA HIS A 496 -25.36 -13.75 -0.57
C HIS A 496 -25.00 -13.42 -2.04
N TYR A 497 -23.81 -12.85 -2.32
CA TYR A 497 -23.42 -12.34 -3.65
C TYR A 497 -23.55 -13.38 -4.77
N ALA A 498 -23.23 -14.65 -4.51
CA ALA A 498 -23.23 -15.71 -5.51
C ALA A 498 -24.61 -15.91 -6.17
N SER A 499 -25.71 -15.66 -5.45
CA SER A 499 -27.08 -15.70 -5.99
C SER A 499 -27.42 -14.56 -6.96
N TYR A 500 -26.49 -13.62 -7.18
CA TYR A 500 -26.65 -12.45 -8.05
C TYR A 500 -25.66 -12.43 -9.21
N VAL A 501 -24.73 -13.39 -9.28
CA VAL A 501 -23.88 -13.64 -10.45
C VAL A 501 -24.63 -14.55 -11.42
N LYS A 502 -24.85 -14.07 -12.64
CA LYS A 502 -25.65 -14.77 -13.67
C LYS A 502 -24.75 -15.17 -14.84
N TYR A 503 -24.62 -16.46 -15.09
CA TYR A 503 -23.88 -17.00 -16.23
C TYR A 503 -24.86 -17.18 -17.40
N ALA A 504 -24.56 -16.58 -18.56
CA ALA A 504 -25.45 -16.63 -19.72
C ALA A 504 -25.39 -17.98 -20.46
N ARG A 505 -24.23 -18.64 -20.45
CA ARG A 505 -23.98 -20.00 -20.92
C ARG A 505 -22.90 -20.67 -20.09
N ALA A 506 -22.81 -22.00 -20.12
CA ALA A 506 -21.65 -22.71 -19.59
C ALA A 506 -20.38 -22.27 -20.35
N GLY A 507 -19.34 -21.85 -19.62
CA GLY A 507 -18.10 -21.33 -20.19
C GLY A 507 -18.11 -19.84 -20.59
N GLU A 508 -19.24 -19.13 -20.52
CA GLU A 508 -19.27 -17.66 -20.57
C GLU A 508 -19.10 -17.09 -19.15
N GLY A 509 -18.42 -15.94 -19.04
CA GLY A 509 -18.21 -15.27 -17.75
C GLY A 509 -19.52 -14.85 -17.06
N GLY A 510 -19.49 -14.80 -15.74
CA GLY A 510 -20.60 -14.34 -14.93
C GLY A 510 -20.88 -12.84 -15.12
N VAL A 511 -22.11 -12.43 -14.79
CA VAL A 511 -22.52 -11.01 -14.75
C VAL A 511 -23.25 -10.72 -13.44
N PHE A 512 -22.71 -9.83 -12.62
CA PHE A 512 -23.20 -9.50 -11.29
C PHE A 512 -24.32 -8.44 -11.30
N ASP A 513 -25.50 -8.84 -10.83
CA ASP A 513 -26.65 -7.95 -10.67
C ASP A 513 -26.53 -7.09 -9.40
N LYS A 514 -25.62 -6.10 -9.48
CA LYS A 514 -25.34 -5.10 -8.44
C LYS A 514 -26.61 -4.46 -7.86
N ARG A 515 -27.66 -4.25 -8.69
CA ARG A 515 -28.92 -3.59 -8.26
C ARG A 515 -29.84 -4.52 -7.47
N SER A 516 -29.95 -5.78 -7.87
CA SER A 516 -30.74 -6.77 -7.13
C SER A 516 -30.04 -7.19 -5.83
N PHE A 517 -28.72 -7.34 -5.86
CA PHE A 517 -27.88 -7.75 -4.72
C PHE A 517 -28.09 -6.88 -3.47
N TYR A 518 -27.92 -5.55 -3.56
CA TYR A 518 -28.11 -4.70 -2.38
C TYR A 518 -29.59 -4.54 -2.01
N LYS A 519 -30.51 -4.62 -2.98
CA LYS A 519 -31.97 -4.54 -2.71
C LYS A 519 -32.47 -5.69 -1.84
N ALA A 520 -31.90 -6.89 -2.00
CA ALA A 520 -32.25 -8.08 -1.22
C ALA A 520 -31.92 -7.98 0.28
N ILE A 521 -31.08 -7.02 0.69
CA ILE A 521 -30.77 -6.75 2.09
C ILE A 521 -31.96 -6.04 2.73
N GLU A 522 -32.71 -6.74 3.59
CA GLU A 522 -33.92 -6.22 4.25
C GLU A 522 -33.66 -4.95 5.10
N PRO A 523 -32.65 -4.89 6.01
CA PRO A 523 -32.47 -3.73 6.88
C PRO A 523 -31.99 -2.51 6.11
N LYS A 524 -32.74 -1.40 6.16
CA LYS A 524 -32.42 -0.14 5.44
C LYS A 524 -31.01 0.39 5.72
N VAL A 525 -30.53 0.29 6.96
CA VAL A 525 -29.19 0.74 7.37
C VAL A 525 -28.10 -0.12 6.74
N THR A 526 -28.19 -1.45 6.86
CA THR A 526 -27.26 -2.39 6.21
C THR A 526 -27.27 -2.24 4.69
N ARG A 527 -28.45 -2.03 4.08
CA ARG A 527 -28.60 -1.72 2.66
C ARG A 527 -27.87 -0.43 2.26
N HIS A 528 -27.92 0.62 3.09
CA HIS A 528 -27.23 1.88 2.83
C HIS A 528 -25.70 1.70 2.90
N PHE A 529 -25.19 1.04 3.95
CA PHE A 529 -23.78 0.66 4.05
C PHE A 529 -23.32 -0.14 2.82
N VAL A 530 -24.01 -1.22 2.46
CA VAL A 530 -23.61 -2.05 1.31
C VAL A 530 -23.70 -1.27 0.00
N LYS A 531 -24.65 -0.34 -0.17
CA LYS A 531 -24.70 0.55 -1.36
C LYS A 531 -23.45 1.43 -1.47
N LYS A 532 -22.81 1.85 -0.36
CA LYS A 532 -21.49 2.48 -0.35
C LYS A 532 -20.38 1.46 -0.65
N PHE A 533 -20.33 0.36 0.11
CA PHE A 533 -19.25 -0.64 0.03
C PHE A 533 -19.07 -1.24 -1.37
N ILE A 534 -20.16 -1.52 -2.10
CA ILE A 534 -20.08 -2.05 -3.48
C ILE A 534 -19.52 -1.06 -4.52
N GLN A 535 -19.13 0.17 -4.15
CA GLN A 535 -18.39 1.08 -5.03
C GLN A 535 -16.87 1.03 -4.82
N THR A 536 -16.38 0.26 -3.83
CA THR A 536 -14.95 0.08 -3.56
C THR A 536 -14.26 -0.75 -4.63
N GLN A 537 -12.99 -0.46 -4.88
CA GLN A 537 -12.14 -1.24 -5.80
C GLN A 537 -11.90 -2.66 -5.28
N MET A 538 -11.82 -2.82 -3.95
CA MET A 538 -11.83 -4.09 -3.23
C MET A 538 -13.02 -4.97 -3.60
N PHE A 539 -14.25 -4.45 -3.51
CA PHE A 539 -15.45 -5.22 -3.84
C PHE A 539 -15.55 -5.50 -5.35
N ASP A 540 -15.17 -4.52 -6.18
CA ASP A 540 -15.21 -4.67 -7.64
C ASP A 540 -14.27 -5.78 -8.12
N LEU A 541 -13.01 -5.83 -7.65
CA LEU A 541 -12.07 -6.88 -8.05
C LEU A 541 -12.41 -8.26 -7.49
N PHE A 542 -12.95 -8.35 -6.26
CA PHE A 542 -13.51 -9.60 -5.72
C PHE A 542 -14.63 -10.15 -6.63
N ILE A 543 -15.54 -9.30 -7.11
CA ILE A 543 -16.59 -9.72 -8.04
C ILE A 543 -16.02 -10.07 -9.42
N GLN A 544 -15.05 -9.32 -9.94
CA GLN A 544 -14.40 -9.66 -11.22
C GLN A 544 -13.71 -11.04 -11.18
N GLU A 545 -13.12 -11.44 -10.05
CA GLU A 545 -12.57 -12.78 -9.88
C GLU A 545 -13.69 -13.84 -9.90
N VAL A 546 -14.76 -13.61 -9.15
CA VAL A 546 -15.95 -14.48 -9.11
C VAL A 546 -16.61 -14.61 -10.49
N GLU A 547 -16.66 -13.55 -11.29
CA GLU A 547 -17.22 -13.57 -12.66
C GLU A 547 -16.34 -14.36 -13.65
N GLN A 548 -15.04 -14.50 -13.37
CA GLN A 548 -14.10 -15.31 -14.16
C GLN A 548 -14.07 -16.78 -13.73
N GLN A 549 -14.36 -17.08 -12.47
CA GLN A 549 -14.52 -18.45 -11.98
C GLN A 549 -15.76 -19.11 -12.61
N GLN A 550 -15.64 -20.36 -13.07
CA GLN A 550 -16.80 -21.11 -13.55
C GLN A 550 -17.71 -21.55 -12.39
N PRO A 551 -19.02 -21.74 -12.61
CA PRO A 551 -19.96 -22.20 -11.58
C PRO A 551 -19.57 -23.59 -11.04
N GLY A 552 -18.97 -23.61 -9.85
CA GLY A 552 -18.51 -24.79 -9.13
C GLY A 552 -18.36 -24.52 -7.63
N PRO A 553 -17.88 -25.50 -6.84
CA PRO A 553 -17.69 -25.35 -5.41
C PRO A 553 -16.55 -24.36 -5.11
N GLN A 554 -16.90 -23.11 -4.82
CA GLN A 554 -15.93 -22.07 -4.45
C GLN A 554 -15.20 -22.46 -3.15
N GLN A 555 -13.86 -22.43 -3.18
CA GLN A 555 -13.01 -22.95 -2.11
C GLN A 555 -12.56 -21.85 -1.13
N GLY A 556 -12.06 -22.24 0.04
CA GLY A 556 -11.54 -21.30 1.05
C GLY A 556 -12.53 -20.95 2.17
N ILE A 557 -12.00 -20.28 3.19
CA ILE A 557 -12.64 -20.15 4.51
C ILE A 557 -13.91 -19.28 4.45
N PHE A 558 -13.92 -18.21 3.64
CA PHE A 558 -15.11 -17.37 3.47
C PHE A 558 -16.33 -18.17 2.95
N HIS A 559 -16.15 -18.98 1.90
CA HIS A 559 -17.22 -19.81 1.34
C HIS A 559 -17.72 -20.86 2.35
N LYS A 560 -16.81 -21.48 3.12
CA LYS A 560 -17.17 -22.37 4.23
C LYS A 560 -18.03 -21.63 5.28
N LYS A 561 -17.63 -20.43 5.71
CA LYS A 561 -18.39 -19.60 6.67
C LYS A 561 -19.75 -19.13 6.12
N ILE A 562 -19.87 -18.88 4.82
CA ILE A 562 -21.16 -18.62 4.16
C ILE A 562 -22.08 -19.84 4.29
N LEU A 563 -21.59 -21.05 4.00
CA LEU A 563 -22.38 -22.28 4.12
C LEU A 563 -22.81 -22.56 5.56
N GLU A 564 -21.89 -22.44 6.54
CA GLU A 564 -22.18 -22.53 7.97
C GLU A 564 -23.31 -21.57 8.39
N TYR A 565 -23.25 -20.31 7.93
CA TYR A 565 -24.26 -19.28 8.22
C TYR A 565 -25.61 -19.57 7.53
N GLN A 566 -25.61 -20.00 6.26
CA GLN A 566 -26.83 -20.36 5.55
C GLN A 566 -27.52 -21.58 6.17
N GLU A 567 -26.77 -22.59 6.60
CA GLU A 567 -27.32 -23.72 7.36
C GLU A 567 -27.92 -23.30 8.70
N LYS A 568 -27.22 -22.47 9.47
CA LYS A 568 -27.74 -21.94 10.73
C LYS A 568 -29.06 -21.18 10.50
N LYS A 569 -29.11 -20.31 9.49
CA LYS A 569 -30.32 -19.57 9.11
C LYS A 569 -31.47 -20.47 8.60
N LYS A 570 -31.17 -21.63 7.99
CA LYS A 570 -32.17 -22.67 7.68
C LYS A 570 -32.70 -23.32 8.97
N LYS A 571 -31.81 -23.80 9.84
CA LYS A 571 -32.12 -24.46 11.12
C LYS A 571 -32.87 -23.54 12.10
N GLU A 572 -32.66 -22.23 12.04
CA GLU A 572 -33.43 -21.22 12.79
C GLU A 572 -34.84 -20.96 12.24
N LYS A 573 -35.09 -21.26 10.94
CA LYS A 573 -36.43 -21.19 10.34
C LYS A 573 -37.26 -22.43 10.65
N THR A 574 -36.68 -23.64 10.54
CA THR A 574 -37.32 -24.91 10.94
C THR A 574 -37.40 -25.14 12.46
N LYS A 575 -37.14 -24.10 13.26
CA LYS A 575 -37.46 -24.02 14.70
C LYS A 575 -38.48 -22.92 15.02
N LYS A 576 -39.05 -22.27 14.00
CA LYS A 576 -40.09 -21.23 14.08
C LYS A 576 -41.34 -21.57 13.27
N HIS A 577 -41.36 -22.78 12.72
CA HIS A 577 -42.47 -23.50 12.12
C HIS A 577 -42.45 -24.90 12.75
#